data_AF-A0A453DRQ1-F1
#
_entry.id   AF-A0A453DRQ1-F1
#
_cell.length_a   1.000
_cell.length_b   1.000
_cell.length_c   1.000
_cell.angle_alpha   90.00
_cell.angle_beta   90.00
_cell.angle_gamma   90.00
#
_symmetry.space_group_name_H-M   'P 1'
#
loop_
_entity.id
_entity.type
_entity.pdbx_description
1 polymer ?
#
loop_
_entity_poly.entity_id
_entity_poly.type
_entity_poly.pdbx_seq_one_letter_code
_entity_poly.pdbx_strand_id
1 'polypeptide(L)'
;MAFFAVLLLLVLLALFAVAATQLWNYAVVRLVWRPYAMSKWFREQGIHGPSYSFLKGCNEDVRSMKEETDRLVLEVGDHKYLPRIAPHYLKWRTLYDV
;
A
#
# COMPACT_ATOMS: atom_id res chain seq x y z
N MET A 1 37.57 22.70 -27.27
CA MET A 1 37.17 21.32 -26.87
C MET A 1 36.86 21.21 -25.38
N ALA A 2 37.78 21.55 -24.46
CA ALA A 2 37.55 21.43 -23.01
C ALA A 2 36.38 22.27 -22.46
N PHE A 3 36.22 23.52 -22.92
CA PHE A 3 35.13 24.40 -22.46
C PHE A 3 33.72 23.82 -22.73
N PHE A 4 33.49 23.32 -23.95
CA PHE A 4 32.22 22.69 -24.31
C PHE A 4 31.96 21.40 -23.52
N ALA A 5 33.00 20.62 -23.24
CA ALA A 5 32.87 19.42 -22.41
C ALA A 5 32.51 19.75 -20.96
N VAL A 6 33.11 20.80 -20.38
CA VAL A 6 32.78 21.28 -19.03
C VAL A 6 31.35 21.81 -18.98
N LEU A 7 30.93 22.60 -19.98
CA LEU A 7 29.56 23.12 -20.06
C LEU A 7 28.53 21.98 -20.14
N LEU A 8 28.78 20.97 -20.99
CA LEU A 8 27.91 19.81 -21.12
C LEU A 8 27.77 19.05 -19.79
N LEU A 9 28.88 18.85 -19.08
CA LEU A 9 28.88 18.16 -17.78
C LEU A 9 28.05 18.92 -16.74
N LEU A 10 28.18 20.25 -16.69
CA LEU A 10 27.38 21.08 -15.78
C LEU A 10 25.88 20.99 -16.10
N VAL A 11 25.50 20.99 -17.39
CA VAL A 11 24.10 20.84 -17.81
C VAL A 11 23.55 19.48 -17.39
N LEU A 12 24.30 18.39 -17.64
CA LEU A 12 23.88 17.04 -17.24
C LEU A 12 23.72 16.92 -15.72
N LEU A 13 24.63 17.53 -14.96
CA LEU A 13 24.58 17.52 -13.50
C LEU A 13 23.38 18.31 -12.97
N ALA A 14 23.07 19.45 -13.59
CA ALA A 14 21.87 20.22 -13.27
C ALA A 14 20.58 19.45 -13.58
N LEU A 15 20.50 18.78 -14.74
CA LEU A 15 19.35 17.95 -15.10
C LEU A 15 19.17 16.77 -14.14
N PHE A 16 20.27 16.12 -13.75
CA PHE A 16 20.25 15.04 -12.78
C PHE A 16 19.74 15.53 -11.41
N ALA A 17 20.20 16.70 -10.95
CA ALA A 17 19.74 17.29 -9.70
C ALA A 17 18.22 17.56 -9.74
N VAL A 18 17.71 18.16 -10.82
CA VAL A 18 16.26 18.40 -11.00
C VAL A 18 15.49 17.09 -11.00
N ALA A 19 15.93 16.07 -11.74
CA ALA A 19 15.29 14.77 -11.78
C ALA A 19 15.25 14.10 -10.39
N ALA A 20 16.35 14.17 -9.64
CA ALA A 20 16.45 13.65 -8.28
C ALA A 20 15.47 14.35 -7.33
N THR A 21 15.38 15.69 -7.38
CA THR A 21 14.43 16.46 -6.55
C THR A 21 12.97 16.12 -6.91
N GLN A 22 12.65 15.99 -8.19
CA GLN A 22 11.31 15.61 -8.63
C GLN A 22 10.95 14.20 -8.17
N LEU A 23 11.88 13.25 -8.31
CA LEU A 23 11.68 11.87 -7.86
C LEU A 23 11.47 11.82 -6.34
N TRP A 24 12.26 12.58 -5.57
CA TRP A 24 12.11 12.67 -4.12
C TRP A 24 10.74 13.22 -3.73
N ASN A 25 10.33 14.35 -4.30
CA ASN A 25 9.02 14.94 -4.02
C ASN A 25 7.88 13.98 -4.39
N TYR A 26 7.98 13.33 -5.55
CA TYR A 26 7.01 12.34 -5.98
C TYR A 26 6.93 11.15 -5.02
N ALA A 27 8.08 10.62 -4.60
CA ALA A 27 8.16 9.53 -3.64
C ALA A 27 7.54 9.91 -2.29
N VAL A 28 7.87 11.09 -1.74
CA VAL A 28 7.30 11.56 -0.47
C VAL A 28 5.78 11.73 -0.56
N VAL A 29 5.28 12.37 -1.63
CA VAL A 29 3.84 12.57 -1.81
C VAL A 29 3.12 11.24 -1.94
N ARG A 30 3.65 10.31 -2.75
CA ARG A 30 2.97 9.05 -3.06
C ARG A 30 3.09 8.01 -1.95
N LEU A 31 4.26 7.90 -1.30
CA LEU A 31 4.55 6.86 -0.31
C LEU A 31 4.25 7.29 1.13
N VAL A 32 4.18 8.60 1.41
CA VAL A 32 3.98 9.11 2.77
C VAL A 32 2.69 9.92 2.85
N TRP A 33 2.56 11.00 2.07
CA TRP A 33 1.44 11.93 2.23
C TRP A 33 0.09 11.31 1.87
N ARG A 34 -0.02 10.69 0.69
CA ARG A 34 -1.27 10.03 0.25
C ARG A 34 -1.77 8.96 1.23
N PRO A 35 -0.98 7.95 1.62
CA PRO A 35 -1.47 6.93 2.56
C PRO A 35 -1.80 7.52 3.93
N TYR A 36 -1.05 8.52 4.40
CA TYR A 36 -1.36 9.21 5.65
C TYR A 36 -2.69 9.97 5.57
N ALA A 37 -2.89 10.79 4.54
CA ALA A 37 -4.10 11.57 4.34
C ALA A 37 -5.34 10.68 4.20
N MET A 38 -5.25 9.59 3.43
CA MET A 38 -6.33 8.61 3.31
C MET A 38 -6.63 7.92 4.64
N SER A 39 -5.59 7.45 5.34
CA SER A 39 -5.76 6.81 6.66
C SER A 39 -6.39 7.76 7.68
N LYS A 40 -6.05 9.05 7.63
CA LYS A 40 -6.65 10.07 8.51
C LYS A 40 -8.13 10.26 8.17
N TRP A 41 -8.46 10.43 6.89
CA TRP A 41 -9.84 10.65 6.43
C TRP A 41 -10.76 9.46 6.77
N PHE A 42 -10.29 8.22 6.60
CA PHE A 42 -11.05 7.04 6.99
C PHE A 42 -11.22 6.92 8.51
N ARG A 43 -10.20 7.29 9.29
CA ARG A 43 -10.26 7.24 10.76
C ARG A 43 -11.28 8.23 11.31
N GLU A 44 -11.45 9.39 10.67
CA GLU A 44 -12.51 10.36 10.99
C GLU A 44 -13.92 9.79 10.76
N GLN A 45 -14.07 8.77 9.90
CA GLN A 45 -15.32 8.03 9.67
C GLN A 45 -15.46 6.79 10.56
N GLY A 46 -14.55 6.59 11.52
CA GLY A 46 -14.51 5.38 12.36
C GLY A 46 -13.84 4.17 11.70
N ILE A 47 -13.42 4.27 10.44
CA ILE A 47 -12.73 3.20 9.70
C ILE A 47 -11.23 3.28 9.99
N HIS A 48 -10.78 2.50 10.97
CA HIS A 48 -9.39 2.54 11.44
C HIS A 48 -8.41 1.81 10.51
N GLY A 49 -8.90 0.85 9.72
CA GLY A 49 -8.11 0.00 8.84
C GLY A 49 -7.07 -0.89 9.55
N PRO A 50 -6.41 -1.78 8.80
CA PRO A 50 -5.19 -2.44 9.25
C PRO A 50 -4.05 -1.42 9.43
N SER A 51 -3.05 -1.77 10.24
CA SER A 51 -1.88 -0.91 10.46
C SER A 51 -1.14 -0.66 9.14
N TYR A 52 -0.63 0.56 8.95
CA TYR A 52 0.14 0.89 7.75
C TYR A 52 1.50 0.20 7.79
N SER A 53 1.77 -0.65 6.80
CA SER A 53 3.09 -1.24 6.55
C SER A 53 3.68 -0.68 5.25
N PHE A 54 4.88 -0.12 5.33
CA PHE A 54 5.55 0.56 4.21
C PHE A 54 5.73 -0.39 3.02
N LEU A 55 5.16 -0.05 1.86
CA LEU A 55 5.12 -0.82 0.59
C LEU A 55 4.36 -2.15 0.62
N LYS A 56 4.32 -2.85 1.75
CA LYS A 56 3.63 -4.14 1.88
C LYS A 56 2.12 -4.00 2.11
N GLY A 57 1.67 -2.90 2.72
CA GLY A 57 0.28 -2.72 3.11
C GLY A 57 -0.20 -3.81 4.07
N CYS A 58 -1.43 -4.29 3.90
CA CYS A 58 -2.03 -5.36 4.72
C CYS A 58 -1.91 -6.76 4.11
N ASN A 59 -1.06 -6.95 3.11
CA ASN A 59 -0.95 -8.23 2.39
C ASN A 59 -0.54 -9.39 3.32
N GLU A 60 0.32 -9.14 4.30
CA GLU A 60 0.73 -10.16 5.26
C GLU A 60 -0.41 -10.54 6.21
N ASP A 61 -1.21 -9.57 6.67
CA ASP A 61 -2.41 -9.82 7.47
C ASP A 61 -3.43 -10.64 6.68
N VAL A 62 -3.69 -10.28 5.42
CA VAL A 62 -4.61 -11.01 4.55
C VAL A 62 -4.09 -12.42 4.27
N ARG A 63 -2.78 -12.59 4.08
CA ARG A 63 -2.16 -13.91 3.89
C ARG A 63 -2.35 -14.79 5.14
N SER A 64 -2.07 -14.25 6.33
CA SER A 64 -2.28 -14.97 7.60
C SER A 64 -3.74 -15.41 7.75
N MET A 65 -4.70 -14.52 7.48
CA MET A 65 -6.13 -14.86 7.56
C MET A 65 -6.53 -15.95 6.55
N LYS A 66 -5.92 -15.98 5.37
CA LYS A 66 -6.14 -17.06 4.39
C LYS A 66 -5.55 -18.37 4.88
N GLU A 67 -4.34 -18.37 5.41
CA GLU A 67 -3.70 -19.57 5.96
C GLU A 67 -4.51 -20.17 7.13
N GLU A 68 -5.12 -19.33 7.98
CA GLU A 68 -6.02 -19.75 9.06
C GLU A 68 -7.29 -20.42 8.52
N THR A 69 -7.86 -19.88 7.45
CA THR A 69 -9.13 -20.35 6.87
C THR A 69 -8.97 -21.49 5.89
N ASP A 70 -7.78 -21.71 5.32
CA ASP A 70 -7.48 -22.85 4.46
C ASP A 70 -7.54 -24.19 5.21
N ARG A 71 -7.43 -24.18 6.54
CA ARG A 71 -7.59 -25.35 7.40
C ARG A 71 -9.05 -25.69 7.70
N LEU A 72 -10.01 -24.84 7.30
CA LEU A 72 -11.42 -25.10 7.52
C LEU A 72 -11.88 -26.26 6.62
N VAL A 73 -12.39 -27.32 7.23
CA VAL A 73 -13.07 -28.41 6.53
C VAL A 73 -14.47 -27.92 6.19
N LEU A 74 -14.78 -27.82 4.90
CA LEU A 74 -16.12 -27.51 4.42
C LEU A 74 -16.94 -28.79 4.33
N GLU A 75 -18.15 -28.78 4.89
CA GLU A 75 -19.06 -29.90 4.76
C GLU A 75 -19.54 -30.07 3.31
N VAL A 76 -19.79 -31.30 2.91
CA VAL A 76 -20.29 -31.60 1.56
C VAL A 76 -21.70 -31.02 1.42
N GLY A 77 -21.84 -30.04 0.51
CA GLY A 77 -23.10 -29.32 0.28
C GLY A 77 -23.19 -27.96 0.98
N ASP A 78 -22.20 -27.56 1.79
CA ASP A 78 -22.11 -26.20 2.31
C ASP A 78 -21.59 -25.25 1.22
N HIS A 79 -22.37 -24.21 0.95
CA HIS A 79 -22.04 -23.19 -0.05
C HIS A 79 -21.34 -21.96 0.56
N LYS A 80 -21.01 -21.99 1.86
CA LYS A 80 -20.30 -20.91 2.57
C LYS A 80 -18.80 -20.94 2.31
N TYR A 81 -18.41 -20.66 1.06
CA TYR A 81 -16.99 -20.57 0.67
C TYR A 81 -16.33 -19.24 1.05
N LEU A 82 -17.12 -18.23 1.39
CA LEU A 82 -16.63 -16.87 1.61
C LEU A 82 -15.54 -16.76 2.68
N PRO A 83 -15.58 -17.50 3.81
CA PRO A 83 -14.48 -17.55 4.78
C PRO A 83 -13.14 -17.97 4.17
N ARG A 84 -13.13 -18.84 3.17
CA ARG A 84 -11.89 -19.30 2.51
C ARG A 84 -11.41 -18.33 1.43
N ILE A 85 -12.34 -17.73 0.69
CA ILE A 85 -12.01 -16.83 -0.43
C ILE A 85 -11.59 -15.45 0.08
N ALA A 86 -12.38 -14.88 1.00
CA ALA A 86 -12.23 -13.52 1.47
C ALA A 86 -12.44 -13.40 3.00
N PRO A 87 -11.57 -14.05 3.81
CA PRO A 87 -11.67 -14.00 5.28
C PRO A 87 -11.57 -12.57 5.82
N HIS A 88 -10.70 -11.75 5.21
CA HIS A 88 -10.51 -10.34 5.54
C HIS A 88 -11.79 -9.51 5.39
N TYR A 89 -12.60 -9.78 4.34
CA TYR A 89 -13.86 -9.08 4.13
C TYR A 89 -14.84 -9.39 5.26
N LEU A 90 -15.00 -10.66 5.63
CA LEU A 90 -15.87 -11.05 6.75
C LEU A 90 -15.43 -10.40 8.07
N LYS A 91 -14.11 -10.38 8.35
CA LYS A 91 -13.56 -9.73 9.54
C LYS A 91 -13.82 -8.22 9.56
N TRP A 92 -13.62 -7.53 8.45
CA TRP A 92 -13.84 -6.08 8.38
C TRP A 92 -15.32 -5.72 8.40
N ARG A 93 -16.17 -6.55 7.77
CA ARG A 93 -17.62 -6.44 7.84
C ARG A 93 -18.09 -6.47 9.30
N THR A 94 -17.60 -7.44 10.08
CA THR A 94 -17.94 -7.54 11.50
C THR A 94 -17.35 -6.41 12.35
N LEU A 95 -16.21 -5.84 11.94
CA LEU A 95 -15.53 -4.79 12.71
C LEU A 95 -16.14 -3.41 12.49
N TYR A 96 -16.64 -3.13 11.29
CA TYR A 96 -17.17 -1.82 10.90
C TYR A 96 -18.69 -1.79 10.69
N ASP A 97 -19.38 -2.90 10.96
CA ASP A 97 -20.83 -3.04 10.85
C ASP A 97 -21.38 -2.65 9.45
N VAL A 98 -20.68 -3.11 8.40
CA VAL A 98 -21.01 -2.85 6.98
C VAL A 98 -21.78 -4.00 6.36
#